data_AF-A0A0C2T2A8-F1
#
_entry.id   AF-A0A0C2T2A8-F1
#
_cell.length_a   1.000
_cell.length_b   1.000
_cell.length_c   1.000
_cell.angle_alpha   90.00
_cell.angle_beta   90.00
_cell.angle_gamma   90.00
#
_symmetry.space_group_name_H-M   'P 1'
#
loop_
_entity.id
_entity.type
_entity.pdbx_description
1 polymer ?
#
loop_
_entity_poly.entity_id
_entity_poly.type
_entity_poly.pdbx_seq_one_letter_code
_entity_poly.pdbx_strand_id
1 'polypeptide(L)'
;MRSPNHNTLPNIVGPWIPQSNDPETDQEYCCLLLALLKPWRILSDLIDGCDSWTAALNDFLQQSSSQFAKRFIENARFYHECKDSA
;
A
#
# COMPACT_ATOMS: atom_id res chain seq x y z
N MET A 1 -6.13 22.44 33.59
CA MET A 1 -4.88 23.20 33.43
C MET A 1 -3.86 22.28 32.78
N ARG A 2 -3.38 22.60 31.56
CA ARG A 2 -2.37 21.79 30.84
C ARG A 2 -0.97 22.25 31.27
N SER A 3 -0.04 21.32 31.49
CA SER A 3 1.32 21.60 31.91
C SER A 3 2.12 22.31 30.81
N PRO A 4 2.98 23.30 31.14
CA PRO A 4 3.85 23.93 30.16
C PRO A 4 4.91 22.90 29.74
N ASN A 5 5.19 22.81 28.43
CA ASN A 5 6.12 21.88 27.75
C ASN A 5 5.49 20.62 27.11
N HIS A 6 4.17 20.56 26.91
CA HIS A 6 3.61 19.50 26.06
C HIS A 6 3.83 19.84 24.57
N ASN A 7 4.90 19.31 23.98
CA ASN A 7 5.12 19.35 22.54
C ASN A 7 3.99 18.56 21.85
N THR A 8 3.02 19.29 21.30
CA THR A 8 1.94 18.66 20.53
C THR A 8 2.47 18.47 19.13
N LEU A 9 3.11 17.33 18.87
CA LEU A 9 3.48 16.96 17.50
C LEU A 9 2.17 16.78 16.71
N PRO A 10 1.95 17.50 15.61
CA PRO A 10 0.83 17.22 14.74
C PRO A 10 0.99 15.79 14.23
N ASN A 11 0.05 14.93 14.60
CA ASN A 11 0.00 13.57 14.11
C ASN A 11 -0.51 13.59 12.67
N ILE A 12 0.36 13.92 11.72
CA ILE A 12 0.08 13.87 10.27
C ILE A 12 0.16 12.41 9.83
N VAL A 13 -0.60 11.54 10.47
CA VAL A 13 -0.84 10.19 9.96
C VAL A 13 -2.15 10.31 9.19
N GLY A 14 -2.03 10.60 7.89
CA GLY A 14 -3.14 10.42 6.97
C GLY A 14 -3.62 8.97 7.02
N PRO A 15 -4.82 8.66 6.49
CA PRO A 15 -5.29 7.29 6.39
C PRO A 15 -4.19 6.45 5.70
N TRP A 16 -3.69 5.44 6.42
CA TRP A 16 -2.78 4.44 5.89
C TRP A 16 -3.45 3.71 4.73
N ILE A 17 -2.65 3.11 3.85
CA ILE A 17 -3.09 2.45 2.61
C ILE A 17 -4.37 1.64 2.88
N PRO A 18 -5.43 1.78 2.04
CA PRO A 18 -6.68 1.07 2.25
C PRO A 18 -6.46 -0.44 2.36
N GLN A 19 -7.23 -1.09 3.23
CA GLN A 19 -7.12 -2.53 3.43
C GLN A 19 -7.73 -3.26 2.23
N SER A 20 -7.03 -4.27 1.71
CA SER A 20 -7.42 -5.13 0.57
C SER A 20 -8.74 -5.90 0.73
N ASN A 21 -9.51 -5.70 1.79
CA ASN A 21 -10.64 -6.56 2.16
C ASN A 21 -11.96 -6.25 1.44
N ASP A 22 -12.03 -5.17 0.66
CA ASP A 22 -13.23 -4.82 -0.08
C ASP A 22 -13.03 -5.10 -1.60
N PRO A 23 -13.74 -6.09 -2.17
CA PRO A 23 -13.63 -6.43 -3.59
C PRO A 23 -14.04 -5.30 -4.53
N GLU A 24 -14.83 -4.32 -4.09
CA GLU A 24 -15.14 -3.13 -4.89
C GLU A 24 -13.92 -2.20 -5.04
N THR A 25 -13.02 -2.19 -4.06
CA THR A 25 -11.83 -1.33 -4.03
C THR A 25 -10.52 -2.05 -4.39
N ASP A 26 -10.56 -3.37 -4.60
CA ASP A 26 -9.37 -4.18 -4.83
C ASP A 26 -8.57 -3.73 -6.07
N GLN A 27 -9.26 -3.33 -7.14
CA GLN A 27 -8.60 -2.79 -8.34
C GLN A 27 -7.86 -1.47 -8.07
N GLU A 28 -8.48 -0.57 -7.31
CA GLU A 28 -7.89 0.71 -6.94
C GLU A 28 -6.71 0.51 -6.00
N TYR A 29 -6.85 -0.38 -5.02
CA TYR A 29 -5.78 -0.78 -4.11
C TYR A 29 -4.58 -1.36 -4.89
N CYS A 30 -4.82 -2.28 -5.83
CA CYS A 30 -3.77 -2.86 -6.65
C CYS A 30 -3.08 -1.81 -7.53
N CYS A 31 -3.85 -0.89 -8.13
CA CYS A 31 -3.31 0.22 -8.90
C CYS A 31 -2.41 1.12 -8.03
N LEU A 32 -2.84 1.45 -6.81
CA LEU A 32 -2.08 2.27 -5.86
C LEU A 32 -0.77 1.59 -5.45
N LEU A 33 -0.81 0.30 -5.15
CA LEU A 33 0.39 -0.47 -4.81
C LEU A 33 1.38 -0.53 -5.98
N LEU A 34 0.90 -0.75 -7.20
CA LEU A 34 1.74 -0.72 -8.40
C LEU A 34 2.35 0.66 -8.59
N ALA A 35 1.56 1.74 -8.47
CA ALA A 35 2.04 3.10 -8.61
C ALA A 35 3.11 3.48 -7.55
N LEU A 36 3.01 2.91 -6.35
CA LEU A 36 3.95 3.18 -5.26
C LEU A 36 5.23 2.34 -5.33
N LEU A 37 5.12 1.08 -5.75
CA LEU A 37 6.18 0.07 -5.56
C LEU A 37 6.84 -0.40 -6.85
N LYS A 38 6.13 -0.39 -7.98
CA LYS A 38 6.71 -0.72 -9.29
C LYS A 38 7.47 0.50 -9.81
N PRO A 39 8.65 0.35 -10.43
CA PRO A 39 9.24 1.46 -11.18
C PRO A 39 8.49 1.63 -12.50
N TRP A 40 7.98 2.83 -12.77
CA TRP A 40 7.23 3.16 -14.00
C TRP A 40 7.61 4.54 -14.53
N ARG A 41 7.47 4.75 -15.84
CA ARG A 41 7.67 6.04 -16.51
C ARG A 41 6.37 6.56 -17.12
N ILE A 42 5.56 5.65 -17.64
CA ILE A 42 4.24 5.94 -18.20
C ILE A 42 3.20 5.04 -17.54
N LEU A 43 1.92 5.45 -17.58
CA LEU A 43 0.84 4.71 -16.95
C LEU A 43 0.72 3.27 -17.47
N SER A 44 1.01 3.06 -18.76
CA SER A 44 0.98 1.75 -19.40
C SER A 44 1.98 0.75 -18.80
N ASP A 45 3.09 1.23 -18.21
CA ASP A 45 4.08 0.38 -17.55
C ASP A 45 3.51 -0.28 -16.29
N LEU A 46 2.48 0.32 -15.67
CA LEU A 46 1.88 -0.22 -14.45
C LEU A 46 1.06 -1.49 -14.76
N ILE A 47 0.24 -1.44 -15.80
CA ILE A 47 -0.64 -2.56 -16.17
C ILE A 47 0.08 -3.61 -17.02
N ASP A 48 1.12 -3.20 -17.76
CA ASP A 48 2.05 -4.10 -18.47
C ASP A 48 1.35 -5.11 -19.41
N GLY A 49 0.22 -4.71 -19.99
CA GLY A 49 -0.61 -5.56 -20.84
C GLY A 49 -1.47 -6.60 -20.13
N CYS A 50 -1.57 -6.57 -18.80
CA CYS A 50 -2.48 -7.42 -18.06
C CYS A 50 -3.95 -6.98 -18.19
N ASP A 51 -4.87 -7.93 -18.06
CA ASP A 51 -6.31 -7.67 -18.16
C ASP A 51 -6.90 -6.94 -16.93
N SER A 52 -6.21 -6.94 -15.80
CA SER A 52 -6.64 -6.27 -14.55
C SER A 52 -5.46 -5.80 -13.71
N TRP A 53 -5.70 -4.85 -12.80
CA TRP A 53 -4.68 -4.36 -11.87
C TRP A 53 -4.24 -5.44 -10.89
N THR A 54 -5.15 -6.31 -10.47
CA THR A 54 -4.84 -7.47 -9.62
C THR A 54 -3.91 -8.45 -10.34
N ALA A 55 -4.15 -8.71 -11.64
CA ALA A 55 -3.26 -9.55 -12.44
C ALA A 55 -1.87 -8.91 -12.60
N ALA A 56 -1.81 -7.61 -12.88
CA ALA A 56 -0.56 -6.87 -13.00
C ALA A 56 0.25 -6.86 -11.68
N LEU A 57 -0.43 -6.68 -10.54
CA LEU A 57 0.21 -6.73 -9.23
C LEU A 57 0.74 -8.13 -8.92
N ASN A 58 -0.05 -9.18 -9.21
CA ASN A 58 0.38 -10.56 -9.01
C ASN A 58 1.59 -10.91 -9.88
N ASP A 59 1.61 -10.51 -11.15
CA ASP A 59 2.77 -10.69 -12.02
C ASP A 59 4.01 -9.96 -11.47
N PHE A 60 3.86 -8.69 -11.10
CA PHE A 60 4.93 -7.91 -10.50
C PHE A 60 5.48 -8.58 -9.22
N LEU A 61 4.61 -9.10 -8.36
CA LEU A 61 5.01 -9.81 -7.15
C LEU A 61 5.65 -11.18 -7.45
N GLN A 62 5.52 -11.76 -8.63
CA GLN A 62 6.29 -12.96 -8.98
C GLN A 62 7.74 -12.65 -9.38
N GLN A 63 8.02 -11.42 -9.79
CA GLN A 63 9.36 -10.99 -10.19
C GLN A 63 10.32 -10.97 -8.99
N SER A 64 11.57 -11.37 -9.20
CA SER A 64 12.61 -11.37 -8.16
C SER A 64 12.99 -9.98 -7.65
N SER A 65 12.78 -8.95 -8.47
CA SER A 65 12.95 -7.52 -8.12
C SER A 65 11.93 -7.00 -7.10
N SER A 66 10.80 -7.71 -6.91
CA SER A 66 9.69 -7.26 -6.06
C SER A 66 9.86 -7.58 -4.56
N GLN A 67 11.02 -8.08 -4.13
CA GLN A 67 11.24 -8.49 -2.74
C GLN A 67 10.95 -7.36 -1.73
N PHE A 68 11.34 -6.12 -2.06
CA PHE A 68 11.02 -4.96 -1.24
C PHE A 68 9.50 -4.71 -1.17
N ALA A 69 8.82 -4.79 -2.30
CA ALA A 69 7.37 -4.59 -2.39
C ALA A 69 6.60 -5.62 -1.56
N LYS A 70 7.01 -6.90 -1.59
CA LYS A 70 6.43 -7.96 -0.75
C LYS A 70 6.53 -7.62 0.73
N ARG A 71 7.74 -7.28 1.20
CA ARG A 71 7.97 -6.92 2.60
C ARG A 71 7.18 -5.68 3.00
N PHE A 72 7.04 -4.71 2.12
CA PHE A 72 6.23 -3.52 2.35
C PHE A 72 4.75 -3.88 2.55
N ILE A 73 4.17 -4.72 1.67
CA ILE A 73 2.78 -5.16 1.76
C ILE A 73 2.54 -6.00 3.03
N GLU A 74 3.47 -6.89 3.39
CA GLU A 74 3.41 -7.67 4.63
C GLU A 74 3.42 -6.76 5.87
N ASN A 75 4.33 -5.78 5.91
CA ASN A 75 4.40 -4.82 7.02
C ASN A 75 3.14 -3.95 7.11
N ALA A 76 2.60 -3.52 5.97
CA ALA A 76 1.35 -2.78 5.94
C ALA A 76 0.21 -3.61 6.53
N ARG A 77 0.07 -4.88 6.11
CA ARG A 77 -0.92 -5.80 6.67
C ARG A 77 -0.75 -5.98 8.19
N PHE A 78 0.47 -6.21 8.66
CA PHE A 78 0.77 -6.36 10.08
C PHE A 78 0.41 -5.12 10.91
N TYR A 79 0.64 -3.91 10.37
CA TYR A 79 0.23 -2.66 11.01
C TYR A 79 -1.29 -2.59 11.22
N HIS A 80 -2.08 -2.98 10.21
CA HIS A 80 -3.54 -3.03 10.32
C HIS A 80 -4.00 -4.10 11.33
N GLU A 81 -3.42 -5.31 11.30
CA GLU A 81 -3.74 -6.38 12.25
C GLU A 81 -3.48 -5.95 13.71
N CYS A 82 -2.37 -5.24 13.95
CA CYS A 82 -2.02 -4.71 15.27
C CYS A 82 -2.95 -3.57 15.71
N LYS A 83 -3.40 -2.73 14.77
CA LYS A 83 -4.33 -1.63 15.05
C LYS A 83 -5.74 -2.13 15.37
N ASP A 84 -6.20 -3.18 14.69
CA ASP A 84 -7.53 -3.77 14.92
C ASP A 84 -7.58 -4.63 16.19
N SER A 85 -6.41 -5.10 16.68
CA SER A 85 -6.28 -5.93 17.88
C SER A 85 -6.06 -5.14 19.18
N ALA A 86 -6.00 -3.81 19.14
CA ALA A 86 -5.72 -2.92 20.27
C ALA A 86 -6.97 -2.14 20.72
#